data_AF-Q72D07-F1
#
_entry.id   AF-Q72D07-F1
#
_cell.length_a   1.000
_cell.length_b   1.000
_cell.length_c   1.000
_cell.angle_alpha   90.00
_cell.angle_beta   90.00
_cell.angle_gamma   90.00
#
_symmetry.space_group_name_H-M   'P 1'
#
loop_
_entity.id
_entity.type
_entity.pdbx_description
1 polymer ?
#
loop_
_entity_poly.entity_id
_entity_poly.type
_entity_poly.pdbx_seq_one_letter_code
_entity_poly.pdbx_strand_id
1 'polypeptide(L)' 'MSERTQYLGQRVELRQQRQRKAVDCEALRDRVRLSLPIAEEVGTLDREQFLDVAMALYERLGELQALDHKLGILNRELGD' A
#
# COMPACT_ATOMS: atom_id res chain seq x y z
N MET A 1 -20.40 -20.19 16.55
CA MET A 1 -20.11 -19.14 15.54
C MET A 1 -19.79 -19.85 14.25
N SER A 2 -20.49 -19.54 13.15
CA SER A 2 -20.23 -20.18 11.86
C SER A 2 -18.90 -19.65 11.27
N GLU A 3 -18.13 -20.51 10.61
CA GLU A 3 -16.90 -20.15 9.89
C GLU A 3 -17.15 -18.99 8.89
N ARG A 4 -18.34 -18.97 8.28
CA ARG A 4 -18.76 -17.88 7.38
C ARG A 4 -18.81 -16.53 8.09
N THR A 5 -19.28 -16.46 9.33
CA THR A 5 -19.33 -15.22 10.12
C THR A 5 -17.92 -14.73 10.47
N GLN A 6 -16.99 -15.66 10.74
CA GLN A 6 -15.58 -15.33 11.00
C GLN A 6 -14.89 -14.76 9.76
N TYR A 7 -15.07 -15.40 8.59
CA TYR A 7 -14.51 -14.89 7.33
C TYR A 7 -15.07 -13.54 6.93
N LEU A 8 -16.36 -13.27 7.18
CA LEU A 8 -16.94 -11.95 6.97
C LEU A 8 -16.29 -10.88 7.85
N GLY A 9 -16.05 -11.18 9.14
CA GLY A 9 -15.34 -10.28 10.06
C GLY A 9 -13.91 -10.00 9.59
N GLN A 10 -13.15 -11.05 9.30
CA GLN A 10 -11.76 -10.94 8.82
C GLN A 10 -11.67 -10.12 7.52
N ARG A 11 -12.63 -10.29 6.61
CA ARG A 11 -12.69 -9.52 5.37
C ARG A 11 -12.88 -8.03 5.62
N VAL A 12 -13.75 -7.65 6.56
CA VAL A 12 -13.98 -6.24 6.92
C VAL A 12 -12.69 -5.63 7.48
N GLU A 13 -12.01 -6.34 8.38
CA GLU A 13 -10.74 -5.91 8.96
C GLU A 13 -9.66 -5.71 7.88
N LEU A 14 -9.51 -6.68 6.97
CA LEU A 14 -8.55 -6.59 5.87
C LEU A 14 -8.87 -5.45 4.91
N ARG A 15 -10.15 -5.18 4.62
CA ARG A 15 -10.56 -4.02 3.81
C ARG A 15 -10.17 -2.70 4.49
N GLN A 16 -10.36 -2.58 5.80
CA GLN A 16 -9.95 -1.38 6.53
C GLN A 16 -8.43 -1.21 6.58
N GLN A 17 -7.68 -2.31 6.71
CA GLN A 17 -6.22 -2.28 6.65
C GLN A 17 -5.74 -1.86 5.25
N ARG A 18 -6.33 -2.45 4.20
CA ARG A 18 -6.04 -2.11 2.81
C ARG A 18 -6.30 -0.64 2.53
N GLN A 19 -7.44 -0.10 2.99
CA GLN A 19 -7.77 1.31 2.80
C GLN A 19 -6.73 2.22 3.43
N ARG A 20 -6.32 1.94 4.68
CA ARG A 20 -5.28 2.71 5.36
C ARG A 20 -3.95 2.64 4.60
N LYS A 21 -3.56 1.45 4.13
CA LYS A 21 -2.33 1.27 3.36
C LYS A 21 -2.35 1.95 2.00
N ALA A 22 -3.50 2.00 1.33
CA ALA A 22 -3.63 2.73 0.09
C ALA A 22 -3.35 4.24 0.28
N VAL A 23 -3.87 4.83 1.36
CA VAL A 23 -3.59 6.23 1.72
C VAL A 23 -2.10 6.45 2.01
N ASP A 24 -1.45 5.53 2.74
CA ASP A 24 0.00 5.59 2.98
C ASP A 24 0.80 5.57 1.66
N CYS A 25 0.41 4.70 0.72
CA CYS A 25 1.04 4.59 -0.60
C CYS A 25 0.86 5.87 -1.43
N GLU A 26 -0.34 6.46 -1.41
CA GLU A 26 -0.61 7.72 -2.11
C GLU A 26 0.27 8.86 -1.57
N ALA A 27 0.37 8.99 -0.25
CA ALA A 27 1.21 9.99 0.39
C ALA A 27 2.70 9.79 0.05
N LEU A 28 3.19 8.55 0.05
CA LEU A 28 4.58 8.24 -0.32
C LEU A 28 4.84 8.51 -1.81
N ARG A 29 3.92 8.14 -2.70
CA ARG A 29 4.02 8.46 -4.14
C ARG A 29 4.14 9.97 -4.36
N ASP A 30 3.35 10.77 -3.65
CA ASP A 30 3.38 12.21 -3.79
C ASP A 30 4.69 12.80 -3.23
N ARG A 31 5.24 12.23 -2.16
CA ARG A 31 6.60 12.56 -1.69
C ARG A 31 7.69 12.21 -2.70
N VAL A 32 7.63 11.03 -3.34
CA VAL A 32 8.59 10.65 -4.41
C VAL A 32 8.58 11.69 -5.53
N ARG A 33 7.39 12.16 -5.93
CA ARG A 33 7.24 13.20 -6.96
C ARG A 33 7.85 14.54 -6.53
N LEU A 34 7.70 14.91 -5.26
CA LEU A 34 8.31 16.13 -4.71
C LEU A 34 9.84 16.02 -4.60
N SER A 35 10.37 14.82 -4.36
CA SER A 35 11.82 14.56 -4.34
C SER A 35 12.46 14.50 -5.73
N LEU A 36 11.68 14.46 -6.81
CA LEU A 36 12.15 14.55 -8.19
C LEU A 36 11.50 15.73 -8.94
N PRO A 37 11.83 16.98 -8.57
CA PRO A 37 11.30 18.16 -9.24
C PRO A 37 11.82 18.23 -10.69
N ILE A 38 10.89 18.30 -11.64
CA ILE A 38 11.17 18.32 -13.09
C ILE A 38 12.02 19.55 -13.51
N ALA A 39 11.95 20.63 -12.72
CA ALA A 39 12.58 21.90 -13.04
C ALA A 39 13.97 22.09 -12.41
N GLU A 40 14.44 21.14 -11.60
CA GLU A 40 15.75 21.25 -10.95
C GLU A 40 16.88 20.60 -11.77
N GLU A 41 18.09 21.10 -11.58
CA GLU A 41 19.28 20.50 -12.18
C GLU A 41 19.60 19.16 -11.51
N VAL A 42 20.08 18.19 -12.27
CA VAL A 42 20.41 16.84 -11.76
C VAL A 42 21.38 16.89 -10.56
N GLY A 43 22.25 17.89 -10.51
CA GLY A 43 23.22 18.07 -9.43
C GLY A 43 22.63 18.50 -8.08
N THR A 44 21.39 19.01 -8.05
CA THR A 44 20.74 19.46 -6.80
C THR A 44 19.89 18.38 -6.14
N LEU A 45 19.71 17.23 -6.81
CA LEU A 45 18.89 16.13 -6.30
C LEU A 45 19.44 15.57 -5.00
N ASP A 46 18.61 15.57 -3.97
CA ASP A 46 18.89 14.84 -2.73
C ASP A 46 18.69 13.33 -2.95
N ARG A 47 19.79 12.67 -3.29
CA ARG A 47 19.83 11.23 -3.61
C ARG A 47 19.39 10.36 -2.42
N GLU A 48 19.74 10.75 -1.21
CA GLU A 48 19.47 9.96 0.00
C GLU A 48 17.99 10.07 0.34
N GLN A 49 17.46 11.29 0.38
CA GLN A 49 16.02 11.50 0.60
C GLN A 49 15.17 10.80 -0.47
N PHE A 50 15.54 10.90 -1.74
CA PHE A 50 14.81 10.22 -2.81
C PHE A 50 14.79 8.70 -2.61
N LEU A 51 15.95 8.11 -2.32
CA LEU A 51 16.07 6.66 -2.13
C LEU A 51 15.25 6.19 -0.94
N ASP A 52 15.31 6.90 0.19
CA ASP A 52 14.57 6.56 1.40
C ASP A 52 13.05 6.55 1.15
N VAL A 53 12.52 7.58 0.49
CA VAL A 53 11.09 7.67 0.18
C VAL A 53 10.69 6.60 -0.85
N ALA A 54 11.54 6.32 -1.85
CA ALA A 54 11.28 5.29 -2.84
C ALA A 54 11.26 3.87 -2.23
N MET A 55 12.20 3.58 -1.31
CA MET A 55 12.24 2.31 -0.59
C MET A 55 11.02 2.15 0.31
N ALA A 56 10.64 3.19 1.05
CA ALA A 56 9.43 3.17 1.86
C ALA A 56 8.18 2.93 1.01
N LEU A 57 8.09 3.55 -0.17
CA LEU A 57 6.98 3.32 -1.11
C LEU A 57 6.95 1.86 -1.59
N TYR A 58 8.10 1.30 -1.97
CA TYR A 58 8.22 -0.09 -2.41
C TYR A 58 7.70 -1.06 -1.35
N GLU A 59 8.12 -0.90 -0.09
CA GLU A 59 7.67 -1.74 1.01
C GLU A 59 6.14 -1.66 1.22
N ARG A 60 5.58 -0.45 1.20
CA ARG A 60 4.12 -0.25 1.41
C ARG A 60 3.29 -0.80 0.26
N LEU A 61 3.78 -0.72 -0.98
CA LEU A 61 3.14 -1.37 -2.11
C LEU A 61 3.14 -2.90 -1.97
N GLY A 62 4.23 -3.48 -1.48
CA GLY A 62 4.31 -4.91 -1.16
C GLY A 62 3.29 -5.33 -0.10
N GLU A 63 3.15 -4.55 0.97
CA GLU A 63 2.12 -4.79 2.00
C GLU A 63 0.70 -4.69 1.43
N LEU A 64 0.44 -3.69 0.57
CA LEU A 64 -0.86 -3.51 -0.06
C LEU A 64 -1.21 -4.69 -0.97
N GLN A 65 -0.25 -5.18 -1.75
CA GLN A 65 -0.41 -6.36 -2.60
C GLN A 65 -0.68 -7.63 -1.77
N ALA A 66 -0.01 -7.79 -0.63
CA ALA A 66 -0.27 -8.91 0.28
C ALA A 66 -1.69 -8.86 0.87
N LEU A 67 -2.21 -7.67 1.17
CA LEU A 67 -3.60 -7.50 1.62
C LEU A 67 -4.60 -7.83 0.50
N ASP A 68 -4.33 -7.39 -0.73
CA ASP A 68 -5.15 -7.72 -1.90
C ASP A 68 -5.19 -9.24 -2.14
N HIS A 69 -4.06 -9.92 -2.00
CA HIS A 69 -3.99 -11.38 -2.09
C HIS A 69 -4.85 -12.08 -1.03
N LYS A 70 -4.72 -11.68 0.25
CA LYS A 70 -5.53 -12.23 1.36
C LYS A 70 -7.03 -12.00 1.16
N LEU A 71 -7.42 -10.81 0.69
CA LEU A 71 -8.81 -10.50 0.36
C LEU A 71 -9.32 -11.37 -0.80
N GLY A 72 -8.48 -11.61 -1.82
CA GLY A 72 -8.80 -12.50 -2.92
C GLY A 72 -9.08 -13.94 -2.47
N ILE A 73 -8.28 -14.47 -1.53
CA ILE A 73 -8.52 -15.79 -0.93
C ILE A 73 -9.87 -15.79 -0.19
N LEU A 74 -10.11 -14.81 0.69
CA LEU A 74 -11.35 -14.76 1.47
C LEU A 74 -12.61 -14.59 0.62
N ASN A 75 -12.55 -13.84 -0.48
CA ASN A 75 -13.68 -13.72 -1.40
C ASN A 75 -14.01 -15.08 -2.02
N ARG A 76 -12.99 -15.85 -2.45
CA ARG A 76 -13.20 -17.22 -2.96
C ARG A 76 -13.84 -18.14 -1.92
N GLU A 77 -13.38 -18.10 -0.66
CA GLU A 77 -13.96 -18.89 0.43
C GLU A 77 -15.41 -18.50 0.75
N LEU A 78 -15.78 -17.23 0.54
CA LEU A 78 -17.13 -16.72 0.76
C LEU A 78 -18.07 -16.94 -0.43
N GLY A 79 -17.53 -17.27 -1.61
CA GLY A 79 -18.25 -17.43 -2.86
C GLY A 79 -18.47 -16.13 -3.65
N ASP A 80 -17.65 -15.10 -3.41
CA ASP A 80 -17.68 -13.78 -4.06
C ASP A 80 -16.59 -13.61 -5.12
#